data_AF-A0A2T2X4S0-F1
#
_entry.id   AF-A0A2T2X4S0-F1
#
_cell.length_a   1.000
_cell.length_b   1.000
_cell.length_c   1.000
_cell.angle_alpha   90.00
_cell.angle_beta   90.00
_cell.angle_gamma   90.00
#
_symmetry.space_group_name_H-M   'P 1'
#
loop_
_entity.id
_entity.type
_entity.pdbx_description
1 polymer ?
#
loop_
_entity_poly.entity_id
_entity_poly.type
_entity_poly.pdbx_seq_one_letter_code
_entity_poly.pdbx_strand_id
1 'polypeptide(L)' 'MLEGECWRNQVFQTLAEAYTVTAEWIRFYNERRMHGSLQNWAPAVYYAQCQTGTAPPMHPVRC' A
#
# COMPACT_ATOMS: atom_id res chain seq x y z
N MET A 1 15.20 -0.86 -6.67
CA MET A 1 15.76 0.24 -5.88
C MET A 1 14.61 0.86 -5.11
N LEU A 2 14.58 0.65 -3.80
CA LEU A 2 13.56 1.21 -2.91
C LEU A 2 13.76 2.73 -2.77
N GLU A 3 14.97 3.23 -3.02
CA GLU A 3 15.29 4.65 -2.91
C GLU A 3 14.59 5.53 -3.96
N GLY A 4 14.17 4.99 -5.11
CA GLY A 4 13.38 5.73 -6.11
C GLY A 4 11.89 5.83 -5.76
N GLU A 5 11.39 4.91 -4.93
CA GLU A 5 10.04 4.95 -4.35
C GLU A 5 10.00 5.70 -3.02
N CYS A 6 11.16 6.10 -2.47
CA CYS A 6 11.25 7.04 -1.37
C CYS A 6 10.77 8.40 -1.90
N TRP A 7 9.45 8.55 -1.83
CA TRP A 7 8.64 9.67 -2.25
C TRP A 7 9.38 10.98 -2.00
N ARG A 8 9.73 11.71 -3.09
CA ARG A 8 10.24 13.08 -3.09
C ARG A 8 9.82 13.79 -1.80
N ASN A 9 10.74 14.19 -0.92
CA ASN A 9 10.44 14.86 0.35
C ASN A 9 9.25 15.83 0.20
N GLN A 10 8.04 15.36 0.52
CA GLN A 10 6.82 16.16 0.38
C GLN A 10 6.80 17.04 1.62
N VAL A 11 7.21 18.30 1.47
CA VAL A 11 7.09 19.29 2.53
C VAL A 11 5.74 19.96 2.37
N PHE A 12 4.82 19.67 3.29
CA PHE A 12 3.50 20.29 3.32
C PHE A 12 3.57 21.65 4.03
N GLN A 13 2.90 22.65 3.48
CA GLN A 13 2.82 23.98 4.08
C GLN A 13 1.68 24.06 5.10
N THR A 14 0.71 23.15 5.03
CA THR A 14 -0.42 23.09 5.95
C THR A 14 -0.78 21.66 6.34
N LEU A 15 -1.42 21.52 7.50
CA LEU A 15 -1.95 20.24 7.96
C LEU A 15 -3.05 19.70 7.02
N ALA A 16 -3.88 20.58 6.44
CA ALA A 16 -4.94 20.18 5.50
C ALA A 16 -4.38 19.55 4.21
N GLU A 17 -3.27 20.10 3.70
CA GLU A 17 -2.54 19.55 2.56
C GLU A 17 -2.00 18.15 2.89
N ALA A 18 -1.35 18.01 4.05
CA ALA A 18 -0.82 16.73 4.51
C ALA A 18 -1.93 15.67 4.63
N TYR A 19 -3.09 16.04 5.18
CA TYR A 19 -4.24 15.12 5.27
C TYR A 19 -4.74 14.68 3.90
N THR A 20 -4.86 15.62 2.96
CA THR A 20 -5.39 15.34 1.62
C THR A 20 -4.49 14.33 0.89
N VAL A 21 -3.20 14.64 0.81
CA VAL A 21 -2.22 13.77 0.13
C VAL A 21 -2.09 12.42 0.83
N THR A 22 -2.15 12.40 2.17
CA THR A 22 -2.10 11.15 2.94
C THR A 22 -3.34 10.29 2.69
N ALA A 23 -4.54 10.88 2.66
CA ALA A 23 -5.77 10.14 2.39
C ALA A 23 -5.78 9.54 0.97
N GLU A 24 -5.32 10.30 -0.02
CA GLU A 24 -5.14 9.81 -1.39
C GLU A 24 -4.13 8.67 -1.45
N TRP A 25 -3.03 8.79 -0.71
CA TRP A 25 -2.05 7.72 -0.61
C TRP A 25 -2.64 6.47 0.05
N ILE A 26 -3.27 6.57 1.22
CA ILE A 26 -3.89 5.42 1.88
C ILE A 26 -4.84 4.68 0.93
N ARG A 27 -5.65 5.43 0.17
CA ARG A 27 -6.53 4.86 -0.84
C ARG A 27 -5.76 4.13 -1.94
N PHE A 28 -4.76 4.78 -2.55
CA PHE A 28 -3.92 4.15 -3.58
C PHE A 28 -3.19 2.90 -3.04
N TYR A 29 -2.64 2.95 -1.83
CA TYR A 29 -1.97 1.81 -1.19
C TYR A 29 -2.91 0.63 -1.06
N ASN A 30 -4.08 0.84 -0.47
CA ASN A 30 -5.01 -0.24 -0.14
C ASN A 30 -5.70 -0.80 -1.38
N GLU A 31 -6.09 0.05 -2.32
CA GLU A 31 -6.96 -0.36 -3.44
C GLU A 31 -6.17 -0.76 -4.69
N ARG A 32 -4.94 -0.27 -4.86
CA ARG A 32 -4.24 -0.33 -6.17
C ARG A 32 -2.79 -0.77 -6.11
N ARG A 33 -2.05 -0.51 -5.02
CA ARG A 33 -0.62 -0.89 -4.95
C ARG A 33 -0.47 -2.40 -4.85
N MET A 34 0.17 -3.00 -5.85
CA MET A 34 0.51 -4.41 -5.84
C MET A 34 1.62 -4.68 -4.81
N HIS A 35 1.44 -5.72 -3.99
CA HIS A 35 2.40 -6.09 -2.95
C HIS A 35 2.95 -7.50 -3.18
N GLY A 36 4.28 -7.64 -3.27
CA GLY A 36 4.92 -8.93 -3.56
C GLY A 36 4.66 -10.01 -2.51
N SER A 37 4.53 -9.63 -1.24
CA SER A 37 4.13 -10.58 -0.18
C SER A 37 2.68 -11.05 -0.30
N LEU A 38 1.84 -10.31 -1.02
CA LEU A 38 0.40 -10.56 -1.17
C LEU A 38 0.09 -11.09 -2.57
N GLN A 39 0.96 -11.94 -3.13
CA GLN A 39 0.78 -12.51 -4.47
C GLN A 39 0.72 -11.47 -5.61
N ASN A 40 1.35 -10.30 -5.40
CA ASN A 40 1.22 -9.14 -6.28
C ASN A 40 -0.22 -8.60 -6.40
N TRP A 41 -1.07 -8.86 -5.41
CA TRP A 41 -2.38 -8.23 -5.29
C TRP A 41 -2.32 -6.92 -4.52
N ALA A 42 -3.34 -6.09 -4.72
CA ALA A 42 -3.62 -4.97 -3.82
C ALA A 42 -4.08 -5.49 -2.45
N PRO A 43 -3.76 -4.80 -1.34
CA PRO A 43 -4.19 -5.17 0.00
C PRO A 43 -5.69 -5.46 0.13
N ALA A 44 -6.55 -4.66 -0.51
CA ALA A 44 -8.00 -4.85 -0.47
C ALA A 44 -8.44 -6.19 -1.09
N VAL A 45 -7.79 -6.61 -2.18
CA VAL A 45 -8.08 -7.88 -2.85
C VAL A 45 -7.66 -9.05 -1.95
N TYR A 46 -6.46 -8.98 -1.37
CA TYR A 46 -6.00 -10.01 -0.43
C TYR A 46 -6.91 -10.09 0.80
N TYR A 47 -7.31 -8.94 1.37
CA TYR A 47 -8.24 -8.89 2.49
C TYR A 47 -9.59 -9.55 2.16
N ALA A 48 -10.14 -9.32 0.97
CA ALA A 48 -11.36 -9.99 0.53
C ALA A 48 -11.20 -11.52 0.52
N GLN A 49 -10.05 -12.05 0.08
CA GLN A 49 -9.76 -13.48 0.13
C GLN A 49 -9.60 -14.01 1.56
N CYS A 50 -9.08 -13.19 2.48
CA CYS A 50 -9.02 -13.56 3.90
C CYS A 50 -10.43 -13.72 4.48
N GLN A 51 -11.36 -12.82 4.14
CA GLN A 51 -12.76 -12.89 4.58
C GLN A 51 -13.46 -14.16 4.10
N THR A 52 -13.07 -14.68 2.93
CA THR A 52 -13.63 -15.92 2.36
C THR A 52 -12.82 -17.18 2.72
N GLY A 53 -11.73 -17.04 3.49
CA GLY A 53 -10.86 -18.17 3.87
C GLY A 53 -10.05 -18.75 2.71
N THR A 54 -9.95 -18.05 1.59
CA THR A 54 -9.26 -18.47 0.35
C THR A 54 -7.93 -17.76 0.15
N ALA A 55 -7.51 -16.91 1.10
CA ALA A 55 -6.25 -16.20 1.02
C ALA A 55 -5.06 -17.17 1.03
N PRO A 56 -4.16 -17.07 0.04
CA PRO A 56 -2.91 -17.81 0.06
C PRO A 56 -1.98 -17.26 1.16
N PRO A 57 -1.01 -18.05 1.64
CA PRO A 57 -0.04 -17.58 2.62
C PRO A 57 0.73 -16.38 2.08
N MET A 58 1.03 -15.42 2.97
CA MET A 58 1.89 -14.30 2.62
C MET A 58 3.32 -14.79 2.36
N HIS A 59 3.96 -14.30 1.30
CA HIS A 59 5.36 -14.62 1.05
C HIS A 59 6.26 -13.81 1.99
N PRO A 60 7.24 -14.44 2.65
CA PRO A 60 8.25 -13.71 3.40
C PRO A 60 9.06 -12.85 2.42
N VAL A 61 8.99 -11.54 2.59
CA VAL A 61 9.89 -10.61 1.91
C VAL A 61 11.21 -10.69 2.67
N ARG A 62 12.25 -11.24 2.05
CA ARG A 62 13.61 -11.18 2.61
C ARG A 62 14.09 -9.74 2.42
N CYS A 63 14.25 -9.04 3.53
CA CYS A 63 14.89 -7.73 3.61
C CYS A 63 16.36 -7.87 3.23
#